data_AF-A0A661UJ30-F1
#
_entry.id   AF-A0A661UJ30-F1
#
_cell.length_a   1.000
_cell.length_b   1.000
_cell.length_c   1.000
_cell.angle_alpha   90.00
_cell.angle_beta   90.00
_cell.angle_gamma   90.00
#
_symmetry.space_group_name_H-M   'P 1'
#
loop_
_entity.id
_entity.type
_entity.pdbx_description
1 polymer ?
#
loop_
_entity_poly.entity_id
_entity_poly.type
_entity_poly.pdbx_seq_one_letter_code
_entity_poly.pdbx_strand_id
1 'polypeptide(L)'
;MKKQIPNILTLIRIILVPVFIWLVFSSSISNNILLATIVFLLASITDYFDGMLARRYKIISNFGKIMDPLADKILVISALFALSLQLKFINIIVVIIIIFREIAVSVLRNYYAGRGIYIAANIWGKLKTFTQMTGIVISLIFASAVKNSIFLQNIDKNFRVGINIYFWIVAGITLLSGLNYFMIKFKKEK
;
A
#
# COMPACT_ATOMS: atom_id res chain seq x y z
N MET A 1 -28.53 3.94 -11.46
CA MET A 1 -27.18 4.56 -11.42
C MET A 1 -26.40 4.36 -10.11
N LYS A 2 -27.00 4.47 -8.89
CA LYS A 2 -26.25 4.32 -7.61
C LYS A 2 -25.50 2.98 -7.40
N LYS A 3 -25.95 1.88 -8.05
CA LYS A 3 -25.32 0.55 -7.96
C LYS A 3 -23.94 0.43 -8.63
N GLN A 4 -23.55 1.36 -9.51
CA GLN A 4 -22.30 1.27 -10.28
C GLN A 4 -21.17 2.15 -9.74
N ILE A 5 -21.46 3.05 -8.79
CA ILE A 5 -20.47 4.00 -8.25
C ILE A 5 -19.23 3.29 -7.66
N PRO A 6 -19.35 2.21 -6.86
CA PRO A 6 -18.18 1.50 -6.34
C PRO A 6 -17.31 0.92 -7.45
N ASN A 7 -17.93 0.30 -8.47
CA ASN A 7 -17.20 -0.31 -9.59
C ASN A 7 -16.47 0.75 -10.45
N ILE A 8 -17.05 1.94 -10.60
CA ILE A 8 -16.41 3.05 -11.33
C ILE A 8 -15.17 3.53 -10.57
N LEU A 9 -15.26 3.63 -9.23
CA LEU A 9 -14.11 3.99 -8.39
C LEU A 9 -12.99 2.94 -8.49
N THR A 10 -13.35 1.65 -8.45
CA THR A 10 -12.40 0.55 -8.70
C THR A 10 -11.74 0.67 -10.06
N LEU A 11 -12.51 0.94 -11.12
CA LEU A 11 -12.00 1.07 -12.49
C LEU A 11 -11.03 2.25 -12.62
N ILE A 12 -11.36 3.39 -12.00
CA ILE A 12 -10.48 4.56 -11.91
C ILE A 12 -9.18 4.16 -11.22
N ARG A 13 -9.21 3.45 -10.08
CA ARG A 13 -7.99 2.99 -9.39
C ARG A 13 -7.13 2.09 -10.29
N ILE A 14 -7.75 1.13 -10.98
CA ILE A 14 -7.04 0.24 -11.91
C ILE A 14 -6.27 1.03 -12.97
N ILE A 15 -6.80 2.17 -13.44
CA ILE A 15 -6.13 3.04 -14.39
C ILE A 15 -5.08 3.93 -13.72
N LEU A 16 -5.34 4.42 -12.49
CA LEU A 16 -4.40 5.27 -11.76
C LEU A 16 -3.12 4.53 -11.35
N VAL A 17 -3.18 3.23 -11.08
CA VAL A 17 -2.01 2.40 -10.72
C VAL A 17 -0.90 2.41 -11.80
N PRO A 18 -1.16 2.04 -13.07
CA PRO A 18 -0.14 2.10 -14.11
C PRO A 18 0.32 3.53 -14.41
N VAL A 19 -0.57 4.52 -14.29
CA VAL A 19 -0.20 5.95 -14.41
C VAL A 19 0.79 6.34 -13.31
N PHE A 20 0.55 5.94 -12.05
CA PHE A 20 1.47 6.16 -10.94
C PHE A 20 2.83 5.53 -11.22
N ILE A 21 2.86 4.25 -11.63
CA ILE A 21 4.10 3.54 -11.97
C ILE A 21 4.87 4.29 -13.06
N TRP A 22 4.18 4.66 -14.14
CA TRP A 22 4.80 5.37 -15.26
C TRP A 22 5.36 6.73 -14.83
N LEU A 23 4.63 7.50 -14.03
CA LEU A 23 5.09 8.81 -13.54
C LEU A 23 6.34 8.69 -12.65
N VAL A 24 6.40 7.70 -11.76
CA VAL A 24 7.56 7.57 -10.87
C VAL A 24 8.81 7.10 -11.62
N PHE A 25 8.68 6.12 -12.52
CA PHE A 25 9.82 5.51 -13.19
C PHE A 25 10.22 6.21 -14.49
N SER A 26 9.40 7.11 -15.03
CA SER A 26 9.78 7.95 -16.17
C SER A 26 10.78 9.02 -15.74
N SER A 27 11.99 9.00 -16.31
CA SER A 27 13.07 9.94 -16.01
C SER A 27 12.96 11.27 -16.76
N SER A 28 12.05 11.38 -17.73
CA SER A 28 12.09 12.43 -18.77
C SER A 28 11.22 13.66 -18.51
N ILE A 29 10.38 13.67 -17.46
CA ILE A 29 9.39 14.74 -17.24
C ILE A 29 9.73 15.52 -15.96
N SER A 30 9.75 16.86 -16.06
CA SER A 30 9.89 17.73 -14.90
C SER A 30 8.64 17.61 -14.00
N ASN A 31 8.80 17.67 -12.67
CA ASN A 31 7.72 17.42 -11.67
C ASN A 31 7.02 16.04 -11.64
N ASN A 32 7.60 15.00 -12.25
CA ASN A 32 7.01 13.65 -12.23
C ASN A 32 6.65 13.10 -10.84
N ILE A 33 7.48 13.38 -9.83
CA ILE A 33 7.25 12.89 -8.47
C ILE A 33 6.04 13.59 -7.84
N LEU A 34 5.81 14.88 -8.12
CA LEU A 34 4.63 15.60 -7.62
C LEU A 34 3.34 14.99 -8.18
N LEU A 35 3.31 14.79 -9.51
CA LEU A 35 2.16 14.17 -10.19
C LEU A 35 1.95 12.74 -9.68
N ALA A 36 3.01 11.96 -9.52
CA ALA A 36 2.92 10.62 -8.94
C ALA A 36 2.33 10.64 -7.52
N THR A 37 2.77 11.58 -6.67
CA THR A 37 2.22 11.74 -5.31
C THR A 37 0.73 12.06 -5.35
N ILE A 38 0.30 12.95 -6.24
CA ILE A 38 -1.13 13.30 -6.41
C ILE A 38 -1.93 12.07 -6.86
N VAL A 39 -1.43 11.33 -7.87
CA VAL A 39 -2.08 10.12 -8.38
C VAL A 39 -2.17 9.05 -7.28
N PHE A 40 -1.10 8.84 -6.52
CA PHE A 40 -1.08 7.89 -5.40
C PHE A 40 -2.12 8.26 -4.32
N LEU A 41 -2.19 9.55 -3.96
CA LEU A 41 -3.19 10.05 -3.01
C LEU A 41 -4.61 9.84 -3.52
N LEU A 42 -4.89 10.18 -4.78
CA LEU A 42 -6.20 9.95 -5.40
C LEU A 42 -6.56 8.46 -5.43
N ALA A 43 -5.63 7.60 -5.81
CA ALA A 43 -5.83 6.15 -5.84
C ALA A 43 -6.11 5.57 -4.44
N SER A 44 -5.43 6.07 -3.41
CA SER A 44 -5.62 5.66 -2.01
C SER A 44 -6.94 6.19 -1.43
N ILE A 45 -7.31 7.43 -1.74
CA ILE A 45 -8.55 8.04 -1.27
C ILE A 45 -9.76 7.35 -1.90
N THR A 46 -9.70 7.04 -3.20
CA THR A 46 -10.79 6.33 -3.88
C THR A 46 -11.06 4.95 -3.27
N ASP A 47 -10.05 4.26 -2.71
CA ASP A 47 -10.19 2.96 -2.00
C ASP A 47 -10.99 3.12 -0.72
N TYR A 48 -10.68 4.16 0.04
CA TYR A 48 -11.42 4.44 1.25
C TYR A 48 -12.90 4.73 0.96
N PHE A 49 -13.17 5.52 -0.10
CA PHE A 49 -14.52 5.88 -0.48
C PHE A 49 -15.31 4.70 -1.08
N ASP A 50 -14.71 3.86 -1.93
CA ASP A 50 -15.41 2.71 -2.50
C ASP A 50 -15.87 1.72 -1.41
N GLY A 51 -15.03 1.46 -0.41
CA GLY A 51 -15.33 0.53 0.67
C GLY A 51 -16.34 1.12 1.64
N MET A 52 -16.35 2.44 1.83
CA MET A 52 -17.39 3.12 2.60
C MET A 52 -18.74 3.07 1.87
N LEU A 53 -18.77 3.38 0.57
CA LEU A 53 -19.98 3.40 -0.26
C LEU A 53 -20.56 1.98 -0.42
N ALA A 54 -19.72 0.98 -0.67
CA ALA A 54 -20.13 -0.42 -0.80
C ALA A 54 -20.79 -0.94 0.49
N ARG A 55 -20.21 -0.61 1.66
CA ARG A 55 -20.80 -0.95 2.97
C ARG A 55 -22.12 -0.22 3.23
N ARG A 56 -22.18 1.08 2.92
CA ARG A 56 -23.38 1.91 3.15
C ARG A 56 -24.56 1.47 2.28
N TYR A 57 -24.29 1.09 1.04
CA TYR A 57 -25.34 0.72 0.07
C TYR A 57 -25.54 -0.80 -0.05
N LYS A 58 -24.82 -1.62 0.72
CA LYS A 58 -24.84 -3.09 0.63
C LYS A 58 -24.65 -3.60 -0.81
N ILE A 59 -23.84 -2.89 -1.60
CA ILE A 59 -23.55 -3.24 -2.99
C ILE A 59 -22.38 -4.20 -2.98
N ILE A 60 -22.64 -5.45 -3.36
CA ILE A 60 -21.63 -6.49 -3.44
C ILE A 60 -21.45 -6.85 -4.91
N SER A 61 -20.33 -6.47 -5.52
CA SER A 61 -20.00 -6.87 -6.89
C SER A 61 -18.90 -7.94 -6.88
N ASN A 62 -19.03 -8.96 -7.74
CA ASN A 62 -18.00 -10.00 -7.88
C ASN A 62 -16.70 -9.43 -8.48
N PHE A 63 -16.83 -8.41 -9.33
CA PHE A 63 -15.69 -7.73 -9.94
C PHE A 63 -14.85 -6.97 -8.90
N GLY A 64 -15.47 -6.07 -8.11
CA GLY A 64 -14.78 -5.30 -7.08
C GLY A 64 -14.12 -6.19 -6.02
N LYS A 65 -14.81 -7.25 -5.59
CA LYS A 65 -14.26 -8.25 -4.64
C LYS A 65 -12.89 -8.81 -5.04
N ILE A 66 -12.61 -8.94 -6.33
CA ILE A 66 -11.35 -9.50 -6.84
C ILE A 66 -10.38 -8.38 -7.22
N MET A 67 -10.89 -7.31 -7.84
CA MET A 67 -10.06 -6.22 -8.34
C MET A 67 -9.57 -5.27 -7.26
N ASP A 68 -10.38 -4.95 -6.25
CA ASP A 68 -9.98 -4.00 -5.19
C ASP A 68 -8.74 -4.50 -4.44
N PRO A 69 -8.68 -5.77 -3.96
CA PRO A 69 -7.50 -6.28 -3.25
C PRO A 69 -6.28 -6.46 -4.16
N LEU A 70 -6.48 -6.57 -5.48
CA LEU A 70 -5.41 -6.71 -6.46
C LEU A 70 -4.81 -5.33 -6.76
N ALA A 71 -5.64 -4.34 -7.07
CA ALA A 71 -5.20 -2.97 -7.35
C ALA A 71 -4.51 -2.34 -6.14
N ASP A 72 -5.04 -2.54 -4.92
CA ASP A 72 -4.42 -2.07 -3.67
C ASP A 72 -2.99 -2.61 -3.50
N LYS A 73 -2.80 -3.92 -3.65
CA LYS A 73 -1.47 -4.54 -3.54
C LYS A 73 -0.51 -4.00 -4.61
N ILE A 74 -0.94 -3.90 -5.87
CA ILE A 74 -0.04 -3.40 -6.92
C ILE A 74 0.34 -1.94 -6.64
N LEU A 75 -0.60 -1.11 -6.19
CA LEU A 75 -0.33 0.28 -5.82
C LEU A 75 0.72 0.38 -4.70
N VAL A 76 0.52 -0.37 -3.62
CA VAL A 76 1.42 -0.35 -2.46
C VAL A 76 2.79 -0.93 -2.80
N ILE A 77 2.84 -2.07 -3.50
CA ILE A 77 4.09 -2.71 -3.94
C ILE A 77 4.88 -1.79 -4.87
N SER A 78 4.22 -1.19 -5.86
CA SER A 78 4.88 -0.25 -6.77
C SER A 78 5.42 0.98 -6.04
N ALA A 79 4.69 1.51 -5.06
CA ALA A 79 5.16 2.62 -4.26
C ALA A 79 6.38 2.26 -3.39
N LEU A 80 6.42 1.07 -2.79
CA LEU A 80 7.60 0.60 -2.06
C LEU A 80 8.82 0.44 -2.98
N PHE A 81 8.63 -0.14 -4.17
CA PHE A 81 9.72 -0.24 -5.16
C PHE A 81 10.19 1.13 -5.64
N ALA A 82 9.27 2.08 -5.87
CA ALA A 82 9.60 3.46 -6.18
C ALA A 82 10.48 4.10 -5.09
N LEU A 83 10.09 3.94 -3.82
CA LEU A 83 10.84 4.48 -2.69
C LEU A 83 12.23 3.86 -2.55
N SER A 84 12.40 2.60 -2.95
CA SER A 84 13.69 1.90 -2.85
C SER A 84 14.59 2.08 -4.07
N LEU A 85 14.09 1.84 -5.28
CA LEU A 85 14.89 1.82 -6.50
C LEU A 85 15.07 3.21 -7.10
N GLN A 86 13.97 3.97 -7.22
CA GLN A 86 13.99 5.27 -7.88
C GLN A 86 14.46 6.37 -6.93
N LEU A 87 13.87 6.43 -5.72
CA LEU A 87 14.14 7.50 -4.76
C LEU A 87 15.29 7.15 -3.80
N LYS A 88 15.61 5.86 -3.61
CA LYS A 88 16.66 5.37 -2.70
C LYS A 88 16.47 5.83 -1.25
N PHE A 89 15.22 5.94 -0.81
CA PHE A 89 14.84 6.31 0.55
C PHE A 89 14.82 5.10 1.48
N ILE A 90 14.59 3.90 0.94
CA ILE A 90 14.41 2.67 1.71
C ILE A 90 15.32 1.57 1.16
N ASN A 91 15.90 0.78 2.05
CA ASN A 91 16.64 -0.42 1.66
C ASN A 91 15.71 -1.47 1.00
N ILE A 92 16.13 -2.05 -0.13
CA ILE A 92 15.36 -3.04 -0.87
C ILE A 92 15.00 -4.28 -0.02
N ILE A 93 15.83 -4.63 0.96
CA ILE A 93 15.59 -5.75 1.87
C ILE A 93 14.28 -5.54 2.65
N VAL A 94 14.00 -4.30 3.07
CA VAL A 94 12.75 -3.95 3.77
C VAL A 94 11.54 -4.16 2.86
N VAL A 95 11.65 -3.74 1.60
CA VAL A 95 10.60 -3.92 0.60
C VAL A 95 10.31 -5.41 0.40
N ILE A 96 11.36 -6.23 0.23
CA ILE A 96 11.23 -7.69 0.07
C ILE A 96 10.53 -8.32 1.28
N ILE A 97 10.91 -7.96 2.50
CA ILE A 97 10.28 -8.46 3.74
C ILE A 97 8.78 -8.15 3.76
N ILE A 98 8.41 -6.91 3.45
CA ILE A 98 7.01 -6.46 3.47
C ILE A 98 6.18 -7.21 2.42
N ILE A 99 6.69 -7.31 1.19
CA ILE A 99 6.02 -7.98 0.07
C ILE A 99 5.86 -9.48 0.36
N PHE A 100 6.94 -10.14 0.78
CA PHE A 100 6.92 -11.57 1.09
C PHE A 100 5.81 -11.88 2.11
N ARG A 101 5.74 -11.09 3.18
CA ARG A 101 4.70 -11.24 4.19
C ARG A 101 3.30 -10.96 3.63
N GLU A 102 3.12 -9.91 2.81
CA GLU A 102 1.82 -9.58 2.23
C GLU A 102 1.26 -10.72 1.38
N ILE A 103 2.11 -11.34 0.56
CA ILE A 103 1.76 -12.50 -0.26
C ILE A 103 1.49 -13.70 0.64
N ALA A 104 2.38 -14.03 1.58
CA ALA A 104 2.24 -15.18 2.47
C ALA A 104 0.93 -15.16 3.26
N VAL A 105 0.59 -14.04 3.90
CA VAL A 105 -0.67 -13.90 4.67
C VAL A 105 -1.90 -13.93 3.74
N SER A 106 -1.79 -13.38 2.53
CA SER A 106 -2.89 -13.42 1.56
C SER A 106 -3.19 -14.84 1.08
N VAL A 107 -2.16 -15.59 0.73
CA VAL A 107 -2.26 -17.00 0.33
C VAL A 107 -2.85 -17.82 1.47
N LEU A 108 -2.34 -17.63 2.69
CA LEU A 108 -2.84 -18.31 3.89
C LEU A 108 -4.34 -18.04 4.09
N ARG A 109 -4.76 -16.78 4.05
CA ARG A 109 -6.18 -16.42 4.25
C ARG A 109 -7.08 -17.01 3.15
N ASN A 110 -6.64 -16.99 1.90
CA ASN A 110 -7.41 -17.57 0.80
C ASN A 110 -7.53 -19.10 0.91
N TYR A 111 -6.44 -19.78 1.29
CA TYR A 111 -6.43 -21.22 1.54
C TYR A 111 -7.45 -21.63 2.62
N TYR A 112 -7.49 -20.90 3.74
CA TYR A 112 -8.45 -21.18 4.81
C TYR A 112 -9.89 -20.79 4.49
N ALA A 113 -10.09 -19.70 3.74
CA ALA A 113 -11.41 -19.32 3.26
C ALA A 113 -12.04 -20.43 2.39
N GLY A 114 -11.23 -21.12 1.58
CA GLY A 114 -11.67 -22.30 0.81
C GLY A 114 -12.12 -23.49 1.66
N ARG A 115 -11.75 -23.53 2.96
CA ARG A 115 -12.17 -24.53 3.95
C ARG A 115 -13.26 -24.03 4.90
N GLY A 116 -13.86 -22.88 4.61
CA GLY A 116 -14.89 -22.27 5.47
C GLY A 116 -14.35 -21.63 6.76
N ILE A 117 -13.04 -21.54 6.94
CA ILE A 117 -12.40 -20.93 8.12
C ILE A 117 -12.05 -19.48 7.81
N TYR A 118 -12.85 -18.55 8.34
CA TYR A 118 -12.61 -17.13 8.16
C TYR A 118 -11.67 -16.58 9.24
N ILE A 119 -10.47 -16.17 8.85
CA ILE A 119 -9.50 -15.54 9.74
C ILE A 119 -9.73 -14.03 9.75
N ALA A 120 -10.22 -13.51 10.88
CA ALA A 120 -10.48 -12.09 11.07
C ALA A 120 -9.19 -11.26 11.10
N ALA A 121 -9.29 -9.99 10.73
CA ALA A 121 -8.17 -9.06 10.80
C ALA A 121 -7.85 -8.68 12.26
N ASN A 122 -6.60 -8.84 12.66
CA ASN A 122 -6.12 -8.44 13.98
C ASN A 122 -5.66 -6.96 14.00
N ILE A 123 -5.52 -6.40 15.20
CA ILE A 123 -5.06 -5.02 15.42
C ILE A 123 -3.70 -4.79 14.74
N TRP A 124 -2.79 -5.76 14.83
CA TRP A 124 -1.48 -5.73 14.18
C TRP A 124 -1.55 -5.60 12.66
N GLY A 125 -2.54 -6.22 12.03
CA GLY A 125 -2.80 -6.10 10.59
C GLY A 125 -3.18 -4.67 10.22
N LYS A 126 -4.10 -4.05 10.99
CA LYS A 126 -4.51 -2.66 10.80
C LYS A 126 -3.36 -1.67 11.06
N LEU A 127 -2.57 -1.92 12.11
CA LEU A 127 -1.43 -1.08 12.46
C LEU A 127 -0.36 -1.10 11.36
N LYS A 128 -0.06 -2.29 10.82
CA LYS A 128 0.84 -2.41 9.66
C LYS A 128 0.32 -1.61 8.47
N THR A 129 -0.94 -1.78 8.09
CA THR A 129 -1.47 -1.10 6.89
C THR A 129 -1.46 0.41 7.08
N PHE A 130 -1.82 0.89 8.28
CA PHE A 130 -1.79 2.32 8.59
C PHE A 130 -0.37 2.89 8.52
N THR A 131 0.58 2.27 9.22
CA THR A 131 1.99 2.73 9.26
C THR A 131 2.66 2.67 7.89
N GLN A 132 2.40 1.63 7.10
CA GLN A 132 2.94 1.52 5.75
C GLN A 132 2.38 2.61 4.82
N MET A 133 1.06 2.83 4.83
CA MET A 133 0.45 3.86 3.97
C MET A 133 0.90 5.27 4.34
N THR A 134 0.95 5.59 5.64
CA THR A 134 1.42 6.92 6.09
C THR A 134 2.90 7.12 5.75
N GLY A 135 3.74 6.10 5.94
CA GLY A 135 5.15 6.13 5.54
C GLY A 135 5.34 6.41 4.05
N ILE A 136 4.56 5.74 3.19
CA ILE A 136 4.62 5.93 1.74
C ILE A 136 4.22 7.37 1.38
N VAL A 137 3.08 7.85 1.89
CA VAL A 137 2.58 9.20 1.60
C VAL A 137 3.58 10.28 2.02
N ILE A 138 4.09 10.21 3.25
CA ILE A 138 5.07 11.18 3.77
C ILE A 138 6.34 11.18 2.89
N SER A 139 6.80 9.99 2.52
CA SER A 139 8.02 9.85 1.70
C SER A 139 7.85 10.45 0.31
N LEU A 140 6.70 10.22 -0.34
CA LEU A 140 6.40 10.74 -1.68
C LEU A 140 6.22 12.27 -1.66
N ILE A 141 5.53 12.82 -0.65
CA ILE A 141 5.38 14.27 -0.47
C ILE A 141 6.75 14.92 -0.28
N PHE A 142 7.60 14.37 0.58
CA PHE A 142 8.93 14.91 0.80
C PHE A 142 9.79 14.85 -0.47
N ALA A 143 9.80 13.71 -1.17
CA ALA A 143 10.53 13.56 -2.43
C ALA A 143 10.09 14.59 -3.47
N SER A 144 8.80 14.93 -3.51
CA SER A 144 8.29 16.00 -4.37
C SER A 144 8.74 17.40 -3.93
N ALA A 145 8.82 17.65 -2.63
CA ALA A 145 9.14 18.97 -2.08
C ALA A 145 10.64 19.30 -2.16
N VAL A 146 11.53 18.32 -1.93
CA VAL A 146 12.99 18.50 -1.98
C VAL A 146 13.47 19.06 -3.31
N LYS A 147 12.85 18.64 -4.43
CA LYS A 147 13.23 19.11 -5.77
C LYS A 147 13.06 20.63 -5.94
N ASN A 148 12.09 21.24 -5.25
CA ASN A 148 11.72 22.64 -5.42
C ASN A 148 12.26 23.56 -4.32
N SER A 149 12.97 23.04 -3.31
CA SER A 149 13.38 23.83 -2.14
C SER A 149 14.82 23.54 -1.72
N ILE A 150 15.70 24.54 -1.85
CA ILE A 150 17.10 24.50 -1.43
C ILE A 150 17.24 24.16 0.07
N PHE A 151 16.34 24.68 0.93
CA PHE A 151 16.34 24.34 2.35
C PHE A 151 16.14 22.83 2.61
N LEU A 152 15.24 22.20 1.85
CA LEU A 152 14.95 20.77 2.00
C LEU A 152 16.07 19.89 1.46
N GLN A 153 16.84 20.37 0.47
CA GLN A 153 18.03 19.65 -0.02
C GLN A 153 19.10 19.49 1.07
N ASN A 154 19.24 20.48 1.96
CA ASN A 154 20.18 20.40 3.09
C ASN A 154 19.78 19.35 4.12
N ILE A 155 18.49 19.04 4.25
CA ILE A 155 17.94 18.09 5.23
C ILE A 155 17.72 16.70 4.60
N ASP A 156 17.76 16.59 3.27
CA ASP A 156 17.44 15.39 2.49
C ASP A 156 18.15 14.14 3.02
N LYS A 157 19.45 14.21 3.28
CA LYS A 157 20.23 13.06 3.77
C LYS A 157 19.71 12.54 5.12
N ASN A 158 19.49 13.42 6.09
CA ASN A 158 19.02 13.03 7.43
C ASN A 158 17.60 12.49 7.36
N PHE A 159 16.76 13.10 6.53
CA PHE A 159 15.38 12.67 6.35
C PHE A 159 15.29 11.28 5.70
N ARG A 160 16.10 11.00 4.66
CA ARG A 160 16.19 9.67 4.05
C ARG A 160 16.59 8.59 5.04
N VAL A 161 17.55 8.88 5.93
CA VAL A 161 17.94 7.95 7.00
C VAL A 161 16.76 7.70 7.95
N GLY A 162 16.04 8.77 8.34
CA GLY A 162 14.84 8.67 9.17
C GLY A 162 13.74 7.82 8.53
N ILE A 163 13.47 8.00 7.23
CA ILE A 163 12.53 7.18 6.47
C ILE A 163 12.97 5.72 6.44
N ASN A 164 14.24 5.45 6.16
CA ASN A 164 14.74 4.09 6.11
C ASN A 164 14.56 3.37 7.47
N ILE A 165 14.88 4.04 8.58
CA ILE A 165 14.66 3.53 9.94
C ILE A 165 13.16 3.29 10.20
N TYR A 166 12.31 4.24 9.82
CA TYR A 166 10.86 4.10 9.94
C TYR A 166 10.35 2.85 9.22
N PHE A 167 10.80 2.61 8.00
CA PHE A 167 10.38 1.43 7.23
C PHE A 167 10.92 0.11 7.80
N TRP A 168 12.08 0.10 8.46
CA TRP A 168 12.51 -1.06 9.25
C TRP A 168 11.56 -1.35 10.43
N ILE A 169 11.06 -0.33 11.10
CA ILE A 169 10.03 -0.49 12.15
C ILE A 169 8.74 -1.04 11.53
N VAL A 170 8.31 -0.50 10.39
CA VAL A 170 7.15 -1.02 9.64
C VAL A 170 7.35 -2.48 9.28
N ALA A 171 8.54 -2.89 8.83
CA ALA A 171 8.86 -4.29 8.55
C ALA A 171 8.74 -5.17 9.81
N GLY A 172 9.21 -4.69 10.96
CA GLY A 172 9.05 -5.37 12.25
C GLY A 172 7.58 -5.58 12.62
N ILE A 173 6.76 -4.52 12.55
CA ILE A 173 5.30 -4.61 12.77
C ILE A 173 4.66 -5.58 11.75
N THR A 174 5.16 -5.56 10.52
CA THR A 174 4.69 -6.42 9.43
C THR A 174 4.94 -7.89 9.76
N LEU A 175 6.13 -8.24 10.23
CA LEU A 175 6.48 -9.59 10.66
C LEU A 175 5.68 -10.04 11.89
N LEU A 176 5.58 -9.20 12.93
CA LEU A 176 4.78 -9.50 14.14
C LEU A 176 3.32 -9.77 13.80
N SER A 177 2.74 -8.96 12.92
CA SER A 177 1.39 -9.19 12.40
C SER A 177 1.30 -10.55 11.69
N GLY A 178 2.27 -10.88 10.83
CA GLY A 178 2.34 -12.17 10.14
C GLY A 178 2.40 -13.36 11.10
N LEU A 179 3.28 -13.31 12.10
CA LEU A 179 3.40 -14.34 13.14
C LEU A 179 2.08 -14.59 13.86
N ASN A 180 1.33 -13.53 14.19
CA ASN A 180 0.02 -13.68 14.82
C ASN A 180 -0.99 -14.41 13.92
N TYR A 181 -0.93 -14.23 12.60
CA TYR A 181 -1.76 -15.02 11.67
C TYR A 181 -1.39 -16.51 11.69
N PHE A 182 -0.11 -16.84 11.81
CA PHE A 182 0.35 -18.23 11.93
C PHE A 182 0.11 -18.84 13.33
N MET A 183 0.15 -18.05 14.41
CA MET A 183 -0.06 -18.52 15.79
C MET A 183 -1.53 -18.77 16.14
N ILE A 184 -2.44 -17.88 15.74
CA ILE A 184 -3.89 -18.08 15.95
C ILE A 184 -4.35 -19.42 15.34
N LYS A 185 -3.67 -19.83 14.27
CA LYS A 185 -3.90 -21.10 13.57
C LYS A 185 -3.48 -22.33 14.39
N PHE A 186 -2.30 -22.35 15.01
CA PHE A 186 -1.86 -23.49 15.84
C PHE A 186 -2.83 -23.83 16.98
N LYS A 187 -3.63 -22.84 17.43
CA LYS A 187 -4.60 -23.01 18.51
C LYS A 187 -5.98 -23.50 18.05
N LYS A 188 -6.28 -23.47 16.74
CA LYS A 188 -7.57 -23.93 16.16
C LYS A 188 -7.48 -25.31 15.49
N GLU A 189 -6.27 -25.81 15.24
CA GLU A 189 -6.01 -27.16 14.72
C GLU A 189 -5.83 -28.21 15.85
N LYS A 190 -5.95 -27.81 17.13
CA LYS A 190 -6.13 -28.68 18.30
C LYS A 190 -7.57 -28.63 18.75
#